data_AF-A0A522VHQ2-F1
#
_entry.id   AF-A0A522VHQ2-F1
#
_cell.length_a   1.000
_cell.length_b   1.000
_cell.length_c   1.000
_cell.angle_alpha   90.00
_cell.angle_beta   90.00
_cell.angle_gamma   90.00
#
_symmetry.space_group_name_H-M   'P 1'
#
loop_
_entity.id
_entity.type
_entity.pdbx_description
1 polymer ?
#
loop_
_entity_poly.entity_id
_entity_poly.type
_entity_poly.pdbx_seq_one_letter_code
_entity_poly.pdbx_strand_id
1 'polypeptide(L)'
;MEIIFEGIVEILKFVLWYLLWCLMLFNFGRIFLLLATFGKYPRGVQTENDVNFISSVGLGVLFAIWSSIAIYNNWGNLVGMAV
;
A
#
# COMPACT_ATOMS: atom_id res chain seq x y z
N MET A 1 34.90 -14.11 0.79
CA MET A 1 34.52 -13.13 -0.25
C MET A 1 33.09 -13.36 -0.72
N GLU A 2 32.66 -14.60 -1.02
CA GLU A 2 31.27 -14.90 -1.40
C GLU A 2 30.22 -14.44 -0.38
N ILE A 3 30.38 -14.77 0.91
CA ILE A 3 29.41 -14.40 1.96
C ILE A 3 29.15 -12.88 2.03
N ILE A 4 30.20 -12.07 1.83
CA ILE A 4 30.08 -10.61 1.86
C ILE A 4 29.32 -10.11 0.61
N PHE A 5 29.60 -10.71 -0.55
CA PHE A 5 28.93 -10.36 -1.80
C PHE A 5 27.45 -10.73 -1.79
N GLU A 6 27.12 -11.93 -1.30
CA GLU A 6 25.72 -12.36 -1.10
C GLU A 6 24.98 -11.43 -0.14
N GLY A 7 25.61 -11.06 0.97
CA GLY A 7 25.03 -10.10 1.92
C GLY A 7 24.72 -8.74 1.29
N ILE A 8 25.61 -8.21 0.45
CA ILE A 8 25.39 -6.94 -0.27
C ILE A 8 24.22 -7.06 -1.25
N VAL A 9 24.14 -8.16 -1.99
CA VAL A 9 23.05 -8.41 -2.95
C VAL A 9 21.70 -8.51 -2.24
N GLU A 10 21.65 -9.17 -1.08
CA GLU A 10 20.42 -9.32 -0.30
C GLU A 10 19.92 -7.96 0.21
N ILE A 11 20.84 -7.13 0.71
CA ILE A 11 20.53 -5.76 1.14
C ILE A 11 20.02 -4.94 -0.05
N LEU A 12 20.65 -5.05 -1.23
CA LEU A 12 20.22 -4.33 -2.42
C LEU A 12 18.80 -4.73 -2.84
N LYS A 13 18.49 -6.03 -2.85
CA LYS A 13 17.13 -6.53 -3.13
C LYS A 13 16.13 -5.98 -2.13
N PHE A 14 16.49 -5.96 -0.84
CA PHE A 14 15.63 -5.41 0.20
C PHE A 14 15.35 -3.92 -0.01
N VAL A 15 16.37 -3.11 -0.34
CA VAL A 15 16.22 -1.68 -0.61
C VAL A 15 15.34 -1.44 -1.84
N LEU A 16 15.56 -2.19 -2.93
CA LEU A 16 14.73 -2.10 -4.13
C LEU A 16 13.28 -2.47 -3.85
N TRP A 17 13.06 -3.55 -3.10
CA TRP A 17 11.73 -3.99 -2.69
C TRP A 17 11.03 -2.94 -1.83
N TYR A 18 11.74 -2.37 -0.86
CA TYR A 18 11.23 -1.31 -0.01
C TYR A 18 10.84 -0.06 -0.80
N LEU A 19 11.67 0.37 -1.75
CA LEU A 19 11.37 1.52 -2.62
C LEU A 19 10.15 1.26 -3.50
N LEU A 20 10.04 0.07 -4.09
CA LEU A 20 8.87 -0.33 -4.86
C LEU A 20 7.60 -0.28 -4.02
N TRP A 21 7.66 -0.77 -2.77
CA TRP A 21 6.52 -0.74 -1.86
C TRP A 21 6.08 0.68 -1.52
N CYS A 22 7.03 1.56 -1.19
CA CYS A 22 6.75 2.98 -0.94
C CYS A 22 6.09 3.65 -2.15
N LEU A 23 6.62 3.41 -3.36
CA LEU A 23 6.05 3.94 -4.60
C LEU A 23 4.64 3.41 -4.86
N MET A 24 4.39 2.12 -4.64
CA MET A 24 3.06 1.54 -4.82
C MET A 24 2.05 2.14 -3.84
N LEU A 25 2.39 2.20 -2.55
CA LEU A 25 1.50 2.76 -1.52
C LEU A 25 1.18 4.23 -1.79
N PHE A 26 2.18 5.03 -2.13
CA PHE A 26 1.98 6.43 -2.47
C PHE A 26 1.05 6.59 -3.68
N ASN A 27 1.27 5.83 -4.75
CA ASN A 27 0.41 5.90 -5.93
C ASN A 27 -1.01 5.41 -5.66
N PHE A 28 -1.18 4.34 -4.88
CA PHE A 28 -2.51 3.86 -4.49
C PHE A 28 -3.27 4.88 -3.65
N GLY A 29 -2.62 5.45 -2.63
CA GLY A 29 -3.22 6.51 -1.82
C GLY A 29 -3.58 7.72 -2.66
N ARG A 30 -2.71 8.13 -3.58
CA ARG A 30 -2.94 9.26 -4.48
C ARG A 30 -4.11 9.00 -5.44
N ILE A 31 -4.17 7.83 -6.07
CA ILE A 31 -5.28 7.46 -6.96
C ILE A 31 -6.59 7.46 -6.17
N PHE A 32 -6.59 6.87 -4.98
CA PHE A 32 -7.77 6.84 -4.13
C PHE A 32 -8.22 8.24 -3.72
N LEU A 33 -7.31 9.10 -3.27
CA LEU A 33 -7.63 10.49 -2.91
C LEU A 33 -8.12 11.29 -4.12
N LEU A 34 -7.55 11.08 -5.30
CA LEU A 34 -8.04 11.70 -6.53
C LEU A 34 -9.46 11.23 -6.86
N LEU A 35 -9.76 9.94 -6.74
CA LEU A 35 -11.11 9.42 -6.97
C LEU A 35 -12.10 9.96 -5.92
N ALA A 36 -11.72 9.90 -4.64
CA ALA A 36 -12.56 10.34 -3.51
C ALA A 36 -12.87 11.84 -3.56
N THR A 37 -11.94 12.66 -4.05
CA THR A 37 -12.11 14.11 -4.18
C THR A 37 -12.61 14.54 -5.56
N PHE A 38 -13.01 13.62 -6.43
CA PHE A 38 -13.39 13.90 -7.82
C PHE A 38 -12.34 14.72 -8.59
N GLY A 39 -11.06 14.41 -8.36
CA GLY A 39 -9.92 15.04 -9.00
C GLY A 39 -9.49 16.37 -8.38
N LYS A 40 -10.12 16.82 -7.29
CA LYS A 40 -9.81 18.09 -6.61
C LYS A 40 -8.60 17.99 -5.66
N TYR A 41 -8.06 16.80 -5.42
CA TYR A 41 -6.87 16.64 -4.58
C TYR A 41 -5.67 17.39 -5.21
N PRO A 42 -4.97 18.25 -4.46
CA PRO A 42 -3.91 19.11 -4.98
C PRO A 42 -2.78 18.29 -5.60
N ARG A 43 -2.24 18.79 -6.73
CA ARG A 43 -1.14 18.19 -7.48
C ARG A 43 0.06 19.12 -7.43
N GLY A 44 1.26 18.59 -7.23
CA GLY A 44 2.52 19.37 -7.29
C GLY A 44 3.18 19.54 -5.93
N VAL A 45 3.73 20.73 -5.65
CA VAL A 45 4.57 21.02 -4.47
C VAL A 45 3.85 20.73 -3.13
N GLN A 46 2.53 20.89 -3.07
CA GLN A 46 1.74 20.52 -1.88
C GLN A 46 1.72 19.00 -1.62
N THR A 47 1.86 18.18 -2.67
CA THR A 47 1.89 16.71 -2.55
C THR A 47 3.19 16.21 -1.89
N GLU A 48 4.30 16.94 -2.01
CA GLU A 48 5.59 16.56 -1.40
C GLU A 48 5.56 16.64 0.13
N ASN A 49 4.79 17.57 0.69
CA ASN A 49 4.61 17.69 2.15
C ASN A 49 3.71 16.59 2.72
N ASP A 50 2.83 16.02 1.89
CA ASP A 50 1.83 15.04 2.31
C ASP A 50 2.20 13.59 1.98
N VAL A 51 3.45 13.31 1.56
CA VAL A 51 3.88 11.96 1.15
C VAL A 51 3.56 10.88 2.20
N ASN A 52 3.79 11.19 3.48
CA ASN A 52 3.48 10.26 4.57
C ASN A 52 1.98 10.03 4.74
N PHE A 53 1.16 11.07 4.58
CA PHE A 53 -0.29 10.98 4.65
C PHE A 53 -0.87 10.21 3.46
N ILE A 54 -0.39 10.50 2.24
CA ILE A 54 -0.83 9.80 1.03
C ILE A 54 -0.46 8.32 1.12
N SER A 55 0.74 8.01 1.60
CA SER A 55 1.19 6.62 1.77
C SER A 55 0.39 5.87 2.85
N SER A 56 0.00 6.55 3.93
CA SER A 56 -0.86 5.94 4.96
C SER A 56 -2.27 5.68 4.46
N VAL A 57 -2.83 6.58 3.63
CA VAL A 57 -4.10 6.32 2.92
C VAL A 57 -3.96 5.12 1.98
N GLY A 58 -2.86 5.01 1.24
CA GLY A 58 -2.57 3.86 0.40
C GLY A 58 -2.53 2.54 1.17
N LEU A 59 -1.90 2.53 2.34
CA LEU A 59 -1.95 1.39 3.27
C LEU A 59 -3.37 1.06 3.70
N GLY A 60 -4.16 2.08 4.08
CA GLY A 60 -5.56 1.91 4.48
C GLY A 60 -6.42 1.28 3.38
N VAL A 61 -6.25 1.72 2.13
CA VAL A 61 -6.93 1.14 0.96
C VAL A 61 -6.52 -0.32 0.76
N LEU A 62 -5.22 -0.62 0.87
CA LEU A 62 -4.72 -1.98 0.72
C LEU A 62 -5.30 -2.92 1.78
N PHE A 63 -5.35 -2.46 3.05
CA PHE A 63 -6.03 -3.18 4.12
C PHE A 63 -7.52 -3.37 3.83
N ALA A 64 -8.23 -2.32 3.39
CA ALA A 64 -9.66 -2.41 3.10
C ALA A 64 -9.96 -3.42 1.98
N ILE A 65 -9.16 -3.44 0.91
CA ILE A 65 -9.27 -4.42 -0.18
C ILE A 65 -9.02 -5.83 0.36
N TRP A 66 -7.95 -6.01 1.12
CA TRP A 66 -7.60 -7.32 1.67
C TRP A 66 -8.64 -7.85 2.63
N SER A 67 -9.15 -7.01 3.55
CA SER A 67 -10.26 -7.35 4.44
C SER A 67 -11.53 -7.67 3.67
N SER A 68 -11.85 -6.91 2.61
CA SER A 68 -13.03 -7.19 1.78
C SER A 68 -12.93 -8.56 1.10
N ILE A 69 -11.76 -8.92 0.57
CA ILE A 69 -11.50 -10.24 -0.02
C ILE A 69 -11.60 -11.33 1.05
N ALA A 70 -11.00 -11.12 2.22
CA ALA A 70 -11.05 -12.08 3.32
C ALA A 70 -12.48 -12.34 3.79
N ILE A 71 -13.28 -11.28 3.92
CA ILE A 71 -14.70 -11.35 4.28
C ILE A 71 -15.49 -12.08 3.19
N TYR A 72 -15.31 -11.72 1.92
CA TYR A 72 -15.97 -12.37 0.79
C TYR A 72 -15.67 -13.88 0.75
N ASN A 73 -14.41 -14.27 0.91
CA ASN A 73 -13.99 -15.67 0.89
C ASN A 73 -14.52 -16.48 2.07
N ASN A 74 -14.71 -15.84 3.23
CA ASN A 74 -15.18 -16.50 4.45
C ASN A 74 -16.65 -16.23 4.77
N TRP A 75 -17.38 -15.55 3.88
CA TRP A 75 -18.74 -15.07 4.14
C TRP A 75 -19.69 -16.19 4.57
N GLY A 76 -19.60 -17.36 3.92
CA GLY A 76 -20.41 -18.54 4.28
C GLY A 76 -20.12 -19.09 5.68
N ASN A 77 -18.87 -19.06 6.14
CA ASN A 77 -18.50 -19.48 7.49
C ASN A 77 -18.86 -18.42 8.55
N LEU A 78 -18.73 -17.14 8.23
CA LEU A 78 -19.05 -16.03 9.13
C LEU A 78 -20.55 -15.94 9.42
N VAL A 79 -21.40 -16.15 8.40
CA VAL A 79 -22.86 -16.19 8.56
C VAL A 79 -23.31 -17.45 9.30
N GLY A 80 -22.66 -18.60 9.07
CA GLY A 80 -22.97 -19.85 9.78
C GLY A 80 -22.58 -19.89 11.25
N MET A 81 -21.70 -18.99 11.72
CA MET A 81 -21.38 -18.83 13.15
C MET A 81 -22.28 -17.80 13.87
N ALA A 82 -23.03 -16.99 13.11
CA ALA A 82 -23.93 -15.95 13.64
C ALA A 82 -25.39 -16.42 13.77
N VAL A 83 -25.69 -17.67 13.40
CA VAL A 83 -26.98 -18.38 13.54
C VAL A 83 -26.79 -19.54 14.51
#